data_AF-L8B176-F1
#
_entry.id   AF-L8B176-F1
#
_cell.length_a   1.000
_cell.length_b   1.000
_cell.length_c   1.000
_cell.angle_alpha   90.00
_cell.angle_beta   90.00
_cell.angle_gamma   90.00
#
_symmetry.space_group_name_H-M   'P 1'
#
loop_
_entity.id
_entity.type
_entity.pdbx_description
1 polymer ?
#
loop_
_entity_poly.entity_id
_entity_poly.type
_entity_poly.pdbx_seq_one_letter_code
_entity_poly.pdbx_strand_id
1 'polypeptide(L)'
;QVVSYRLLNALGRQDLVDMMYMQDDVKIWADAGLADDNALVYKDANGVVLQAGDTVVITKDLDVKGTGFTAKRGTAVRNIGLVANDDQHIEGRVNGVKIHILTKFLKKS
;
A
#
# COMPACT_ATOMS: atom_id res chain seq x y z
N GLN A 1 -2.08 20.89 -23.02
CA GLN A 1 -1.59 21.29 -21.69
C GLN A 1 -1.83 20.17 -20.67
N VAL A 2 -3.07 19.73 -20.44
CA VAL A 2 -3.37 18.64 -19.48
C VAL A 2 -2.65 17.32 -19.73
N VAL A 3 -2.56 16.86 -20.99
CA VAL A 3 -1.84 15.60 -21.32
C VAL A 3 -0.34 15.71 -21.00
N SER A 4 0.26 16.85 -21.31
CA SER A 4 1.67 17.13 -21.01
C SER A 4 1.94 17.17 -19.50
N TYR A 5 1.07 17.80 -18.72
CA TYR A 5 1.13 17.82 -17.25
C TYR A 5 1.09 16.40 -16.66
N ARG A 6 0.12 15.58 -17.10
CA ARG A 6 -0.03 14.20 -16.62
C ARG A 6 1.17 13.33 -16.98
N LEU A 7 1.70 13.48 -18.20
CA LEU A 7 2.89 12.75 -18.64
C LEU A 7 4.14 13.14 -17.83
N LEU A 8 4.35 14.44 -17.59
CA LEU A 8 5.49 14.91 -16.80
C LEU A 8 5.42 14.44 -15.36
N ASN A 9 4.21 14.39 -14.78
CA ASN A 9 4.02 13.89 -13.42
C ASN A 9 4.25 12.37 -13.34
N ALA A 10 3.80 11.61 -14.34
CA ALA A 10 4.09 10.18 -14.45
C ALA A 10 5.59 9.86 -14.64
N LEU A 11 6.35 10.78 -15.25
CA LEU A 11 7.81 10.67 -15.42
C LEU A 11 8.61 11.23 -14.23
N GLY A 12 7.94 11.75 -13.19
CA GLY A 12 8.58 12.33 -12.01
C GLY A 12 9.43 13.56 -12.32
N ARG A 13 9.05 14.39 -13.30
CA ARG A 13 9.79 15.60 -13.73
C ARG A 13 9.12 16.86 -13.18
N GLN A 14 9.28 17.06 -11.86
CA GLN A 14 8.64 18.17 -11.13
C GLN A 14 9.13 19.55 -11.60
N ASP A 15 10.40 19.65 -11.98
CA ASP A 15 11.04 20.86 -12.50
C ASP A 15 10.34 21.44 -13.74
N LEU A 16 9.88 20.58 -14.63
CA LEU A 16 9.17 20.98 -15.86
C LEU A 16 7.68 21.26 -15.60
N VAL A 17 7.09 20.57 -14.61
CA VAL A 17 5.71 20.82 -14.18
C VAL A 17 5.58 22.21 -13.59
N ASP A 18 6.53 22.63 -12.75
CA ASP A 18 6.50 23.91 -12.05
C ASP A 18 6.66 25.12 -12.99
N MET A 19 7.32 24.94 -14.13
CA MET A 19 7.46 25.97 -15.17
C MET A 19 6.20 26.13 -16.05
N MET A 20 5.25 25.20 -15.95
CA MET A 20 4.10 25.16 -16.83
C MET A 20 2.99 26.09 -16.32
N TYR A 21 2.73 27.19 -17.05
CA TYR A 21 1.59 28.05 -16.76
C TYR A 21 0.28 27.36 -17.18
N MET A 22 -0.58 27.07 -16.21
CA MET A 22 -1.94 26.56 -16.39
C MET A 22 -2.95 27.41 -15.63
N GLN A 23 -4.17 27.47 -16.16
CA GLN A 23 -5.30 28.09 -15.48
C GLN A 23 -5.77 27.16 -14.35
N ASP A 24 -6.30 27.73 -13.25
CA ASP A 24 -6.65 26.96 -12.05
C ASP A 24 -7.69 25.86 -12.31
N ASP A 25 -8.68 26.13 -13.15
CA ASP A 25 -9.70 25.17 -13.59
C ASP A 25 -9.10 24.02 -14.41
N VAL A 26 -8.15 24.32 -15.27
CA VAL A 26 -7.43 23.33 -16.08
C VAL A 26 -6.50 22.47 -15.22
N LYS A 27 -5.87 23.05 -14.20
CA LYS A 27 -5.02 22.35 -13.23
C LYS A 27 -5.83 21.36 -12.39
N ILE A 28 -6.98 21.78 -11.87
CA ILE A 28 -7.90 20.90 -11.11
C ILE A 28 -8.36 19.70 -11.97
N TRP A 29 -8.69 19.94 -13.24
CA TRP A 29 -9.05 18.86 -14.17
C TRP A 29 -7.86 17.93 -14.47
N ALA A 30 -6.66 18.49 -14.56
CA ALA A 30 -5.45 17.71 -14.78
C ALA A 30 -5.13 16.81 -13.57
N ASP A 31 -5.22 17.35 -12.35
CA ASP A 31 -5.03 16.64 -11.07
C ASP A 31 -6.09 15.54 -10.84
N ALA A 32 -7.34 15.76 -11.24
CA ALA A 32 -8.38 14.74 -11.11
C ALA A 32 -8.10 13.44 -11.90
N GLY A 33 -7.27 13.51 -12.95
CA GLY A 33 -6.84 12.34 -13.73
C GLY A 33 -5.41 11.90 -13.46
N LEU A 34 -4.77 12.43 -12.40
CA LEU A 34 -3.56 11.88 -11.80
C LEU A 34 -3.89 10.80 -10.76
N ALA A 35 -5.16 10.40 -10.61
CA ALA A 35 -5.53 9.24 -9.82
C ALA A 35 -4.60 8.09 -10.18
N ASP A 36 -3.81 7.71 -9.18
CA ASP A 36 -2.60 6.92 -9.33
C ASP A 36 -3.01 5.48 -9.70
N ASP A 37 -3.14 5.18 -10.99
CA ASP A 37 -3.34 3.82 -11.51
C ASP A 37 -2.17 2.89 -11.13
N ASN A 38 -1.07 3.44 -10.59
CA ASN A 38 0.07 2.73 -10.03
C ASN A 38 0.09 2.70 -8.50
N ALA A 39 -0.95 3.20 -7.81
CA ALA A 39 -1.03 3.04 -6.36
C ALA A 39 -1.15 1.55 -6.05
N LEU A 40 -0.10 0.98 -5.45
CA LEU A 40 -0.11 -0.41 -5.02
C LEU A 40 -1.31 -0.63 -4.07
N VAL A 41 -2.29 -1.40 -4.54
CA VAL A 41 -3.48 -1.73 -3.75
C VAL A 41 -3.24 -3.03 -3.01
N TYR A 42 -2.97 -2.94 -1.71
CA TYR A 42 -2.85 -4.08 -0.83
C TYR A 42 -4.23 -4.66 -0.55
N LYS A 43 -4.45 -5.92 -0.87
CA LYS A 43 -5.73 -6.61 -0.63
C LYS A 43 -5.53 -7.82 0.26
N ASP A 44 -6.44 -7.99 1.22
CA ASP A 44 -6.48 -9.19 2.06
C ASP A 44 -6.97 -10.43 1.27
N ALA A 45 -7.06 -11.58 1.94
CA ALA A 45 -7.53 -12.83 1.33
C ALA A 45 -8.97 -12.78 0.78
N ASN A 46 -9.79 -11.81 1.22
CA ASN A 46 -11.17 -11.62 0.78
C ASN A 46 -11.31 -10.44 -0.21
N GLY A 47 -10.19 -9.82 -0.63
CA GLY A 47 -10.19 -8.68 -1.54
C GLY A 47 -10.44 -7.32 -0.89
N VAL A 48 -10.40 -7.24 0.45
CA VAL A 48 -10.57 -5.98 1.18
C VAL A 48 -9.26 -5.18 1.13
N VAL A 49 -9.35 -3.90 0.78
CA VAL A 49 -8.20 -3.00 0.73
C VAL A 49 -7.68 -2.74 2.15
N LEU A 50 -6.37 -2.94 2.32
CA LEU A 50 -5.65 -2.72 3.56
C LEU A 50 -4.99 -1.34 3.56
N GLN A 51 -5.03 -0.67 4.71
CA GLN A 51 -4.38 0.62 4.93
C GLN A 51 -3.35 0.51 6.06
N ALA A 52 -2.36 1.40 6.03
CA ALA A 52 -1.40 1.50 7.13
C ALA A 52 -2.14 1.85 8.43
N GLY A 53 -1.83 1.13 9.50
CA GLY A 53 -2.50 1.25 10.80
C GLY A 53 -3.67 0.28 11.03
N ASP A 54 -4.12 -0.45 10.00
CA ASP A 54 -5.19 -1.44 10.16
C ASP A 54 -4.80 -2.59 11.09
N THR A 55 -5.82 -3.30 11.58
CA THR A 55 -5.66 -4.57 12.28
C THR A 55 -6.14 -5.72 11.40
N VAL A 56 -5.31 -6.74 11.28
CA VAL A 56 -5.58 -7.94 10.48
C VAL A 56 -5.41 -9.20 11.31
N VAL A 57 -6.04 -10.28 10.90
CA VAL A 57 -5.99 -11.58 11.56
C VAL A 57 -5.43 -12.62 10.59
N ILE A 58 -4.52 -13.46 11.09
CA ILE A 58 -3.91 -14.52 10.29
C ILE A 58 -4.90 -15.68 10.13
N THR A 59 -5.11 -16.11 8.88
CA THR A 59 -6.09 -17.16 8.53
C THR A 59 -5.51 -18.58 8.55
N LYS A 60 -4.18 -18.73 8.59
CA LYS A 60 -3.46 -20.01 8.62
C LYS A 60 -2.34 -20.00 9.66
N ASP A 61 -1.86 -21.17 10.06
CA ASP A 61 -0.66 -21.27 10.88
C ASP A 61 0.57 -20.96 10.01
N LEU A 62 1.36 -19.97 10.41
CA LEU A 62 2.57 -19.54 9.69
C LEU A 62 3.78 -19.67 10.62
N ASP A 63 4.81 -20.37 10.16
CA ASP A 63 6.08 -20.43 10.86
C ASP A 63 6.88 -19.15 10.60
N VAL A 64 7.30 -18.49 11.68
CA VAL A 64 7.99 -17.21 11.59
C VAL A 64 9.49 -17.48 11.56
N LYS A 65 10.05 -17.40 10.36
CA LYS A 65 11.49 -17.56 10.13
C LYS A 65 12.30 -16.62 11.02
N GLY A 66 13.38 -17.15 11.61
CA GLY A 66 14.25 -16.40 12.52
C GLY A 66 13.72 -16.29 13.95
N THR A 67 12.53 -16.83 14.22
CA THR A 67 11.99 -16.97 15.57
C THR A 67 11.66 -18.44 15.84
N GLY A 68 11.66 -18.86 17.10
CA GLY A 68 11.29 -20.22 17.48
C GLY A 68 9.78 -20.43 17.67
N PHE A 69 8.93 -19.53 17.15
CA PHE A 69 7.49 -19.60 17.35
C PHE A 69 6.71 -19.59 16.03
N THR A 70 5.55 -20.25 16.06
CA THR A 70 4.59 -20.25 14.95
C THR A 70 3.48 -19.26 15.25
N ALA A 71 3.21 -18.33 14.33
CA ALA A 71 2.03 -17.49 14.39
C ALA A 71 0.79 -18.34 14.05
N LYS A 72 -0.03 -18.62 15.06
CA LYS A 72 -1.21 -19.47 14.92
C LYS A 72 -2.36 -18.74 14.21
N ARG A 73 -3.20 -19.51 13.52
CA ARG A 73 -4.48 -19.02 12.98
C ARG A 73 -5.27 -18.31 14.08
N GLY A 74 -5.81 -17.14 13.75
CA GLY A 74 -6.55 -16.30 14.69
C GLY A 74 -5.68 -15.27 15.42
N THR A 75 -4.34 -15.32 15.28
CA THR A 75 -3.45 -14.29 15.83
C THR A 75 -3.75 -12.95 15.16
N ALA A 76 -4.02 -11.92 15.97
CA ALA A 76 -4.22 -10.56 15.49
C ALA A 76 -2.88 -9.82 15.36
N VAL A 77 -2.70 -9.17 14.22
CA VAL A 77 -1.58 -8.28 13.90
C VAL A 77 -2.13 -6.87 13.85
N ARG A 78 -1.78 -6.05 14.84
CA ARG A 78 -2.24 -4.67 14.97
C ARG A 78 -1.22 -3.71 14.37
N ASN A 79 -1.71 -2.56 13.89
CA ASN A 79 -0.88 -1.48 13.36
C ASN A 79 0.04 -1.96 12.24
N ILE A 80 -0.56 -2.52 11.18
CA ILE A 80 0.20 -2.99 10.01
C ILE A 80 0.82 -1.81 9.25
N GLY A 81 1.98 -2.04 8.65
CA GLY A 81 2.58 -1.14 7.67
C GLY A 81 2.48 -1.75 6.27
N LEU A 82 2.51 -0.88 5.27
CA LEU A 82 2.46 -1.26 3.86
C LEU A 82 3.88 -1.22 3.29
N VAL A 83 4.32 -2.31 2.65
CA VAL A 83 5.67 -2.41 2.11
C VAL A 83 5.73 -1.73 0.74
N ALA A 84 6.42 -0.60 0.63
CA ALA A 84 6.58 0.10 -0.64
C ALA A 84 7.11 -0.82 -1.75
N ASN A 85 6.47 -0.78 -2.92
CA ASN A 85 6.77 -1.58 -4.12
C ASN A 85 6.43 -3.08 -4.09
N ASP A 86 5.75 -3.58 -3.06
CA ASP A 86 5.29 -4.98 -3.00
C ASP A 86 3.87 -5.07 -2.43
N ASP A 87 2.86 -5.35 -3.27
CA ASP A 87 1.44 -5.40 -2.89
C ASP A 87 1.05 -6.71 -2.20
N GLN A 88 1.92 -7.72 -2.29
CA GLN A 88 1.70 -9.04 -1.72
C GLN A 88 2.20 -9.13 -0.29
N HIS A 89 3.05 -8.20 0.16
CA HIS A 89 3.61 -8.21 1.49
C HIS A 89 3.19 -7.01 2.33
N ILE A 90 2.89 -7.28 3.59
CA ILE A 90 2.72 -6.25 4.61
C ILE A 90 3.67 -6.52 5.77
N GLU A 91 4.03 -5.45 6.47
CA GLU A 91 4.80 -5.53 7.70
C GLU A 91 3.85 -5.46 8.90
N GLY A 92 4.16 -6.24 9.93
CA GLY A 92 3.38 -6.25 11.16
C GLY A 92 4.21 -6.68 12.35
N ARG A 93 3.60 -6.60 13.54
CA ARG A 93 4.22 -7.06 14.78
C ARG A 93 3.41 -8.18 15.41
N VAL A 94 4.08 -9.27 15.75
CA VAL A 94 3.53 -10.38 16.54
C VAL A 94 4.50 -10.66 17.67
N ASN A 95 3.99 -10.69 18.92
CA ASN A 95 4.81 -10.90 20.12
C ASN A 95 6.03 -9.97 20.22
N GLY A 96 5.89 -8.72 19.79
CA GLY A 96 6.98 -7.73 19.81
C GLY A 96 8.01 -7.86 18.68
N VAL A 97 7.95 -8.91 17.86
CA VAL A 97 8.84 -9.12 16.71
C VAL A 97 8.20 -8.55 15.44
N LYS A 98 9.00 -7.82 14.65
CA LYS A 98 8.59 -7.34 13.32
C LYS A 98 8.68 -8.47 12.30
N ILE A 99 7.60 -8.73 11.58
CA ILE A 99 7.49 -9.81 10.60
C ILE A 99 6.92 -9.29 9.27
N HIS A 100 7.31 -9.94 8.17
CA HIS A 100 6.79 -9.68 6.84
C HIS A 100 5.86 -10.82 6.46
N ILE A 101 4.60 -10.51 6.14
CA ILE A 101 3.53 -11.50 5.95
C ILE A 101 2.89 -11.29 4.58
N LEU A 102 2.58 -12.39 3.91
CA LEU A 102 1.82 -12.37 2.67
C LEU A 102 0.34 -12.00 2.91
N THR A 103 -0.17 -11.03 2.17
CA THR A 103 -1.55 -10.51 2.27
C THR A 103 -2.63 -11.56 2.05
N LYS A 104 -2.36 -12.58 1.23
CA LYS A 104 -3.26 -13.74 1.00
C LYS A 104 -3.56 -14.60 2.23
N PHE A 105 -2.80 -14.46 3.32
CA PHE A 105 -3.03 -15.19 4.58
C PHE A 105 -3.63 -14.30 5.67
N LEU A 106 -4.05 -13.10 5.32
CA LEU A 106 -4.59 -12.13 6.24
C LEU A 106 -6.06 -11.89 5.93
N LYS A 107 -6.80 -11.55 6.97
CA LYS A 107 -8.17 -11.07 6.89
C LYS A 107 -8.25 -9.77 7.68
N LYS A 108 -8.81 -8.71 7.09
CA LYS A 108 -9.10 -7.48 7.85
C LYS A 108 -10.10 -7.80 8.96
N SER A 109 -9.80 -7.38 10.19
CA SER A 109 -10.66 -7.54 11.36
C SER A 109 -11.46 -6.29 11.67
#